data_AF-A0A840RHB3-F1
#
_entry.id   AF-A0A840RHB3-F1
#
_cell.length_a   1.000
_cell.length_b   1.000
_cell.length_c   1.000
_cell.angle_alpha   90.00
_cell.angle_beta   90.00
_cell.angle_gamma   90.00
#
_symmetry.space_group_name_H-M   'P 1'
#
loop_
_entity.id
_entity.type
_entity.pdbx_description
1 polymer ?
#
loop_
_entity_poly.entity_id
_entity_poly.type
_entity_poly.pdbx_seq_one_letter_code
_entity_poly.pdbx_strand_id
1 'polypeptide(L)'
;MVLPGKNTHVFYIHSPITWSMAQAVIAHLGLTDTDIRLIGARGMTGPGLHLTVADDGGVSIADSCAFLQQMLAICEPGRGLVLYLPHSVFLAARILGRSGRVQQIHYLEEGLTSAEPARLAAMPPLLAEAAPLLQALRQHGLIDALQLDPADIARCALMPAAAFDWRNPKYAGSFACSDDTFGGMPQVTPLTLPRAASAQRAQLVSFASVLTGAGCGPDLTAVIEAQCVRVLAMAETMSARYAAEALLFRLHPRDSGGLPRWFYDAWRRYGQTYPRWCELHGLDSLAEPALHHFAHYHVIGHSTQSKYVCAWWGAASLSRVAQLY
;
A
#
# COMPACT_ATOMS: atom_id res chain seq x y z
N MET A 1 -4.15 4.29 -31.61
CA MET A 1 -3.05 3.49 -32.20
C MET A 1 -1.96 3.38 -31.14
N VAL A 2 -1.71 2.18 -30.61
CA VAL A 2 -0.61 1.93 -29.65
C VAL A 2 0.68 1.84 -30.47
N LEU A 3 1.68 2.67 -30.14
CA LEU A 3 2.96 2.62 -30.85
C LEU A 3 3.68 1.30 -30.48
N PRO A 4 4.15 0.50 -31.45
CA PRO A 4 4.91 -0.69 -31.14
C PRO A 4 6.25 -0.30 -30.51
N GLY A 5 6.55 -0.89 -29.34
CA GLY A 5 7.92 -0.97 -28.82
C GLY A 5 8.22 -0.35 -27.45
N LYS A 6 7.31 0.41 -26.82
CA LYS A 6 7.55 0.95 -25.47
C LYS A 6 6.28 1.04 -24.62
N ASN A 7 6.18 0.22 -23.57
CA ASN A 7 5.11 0.34 -22.57
C ASN A 7 5.52 1.27 -21.43
N THR A 8 4.56 1.95 -20.81
CA THR A 8 4.75 2.62 -19.53
C THR A 8 4.41 1.65 -18.41
N HIS A 9 5.35 1.43 -17.49
CA HIS A 9 5.21 0.57 -16.31
C HIS A 9 4.71 1.42 -15.15
N VAL A 10 3.45 1.22 -14.76
CA VAL A 10 2.79 1.98 -13.70
C VAL A 10 2.76 1.15 -12.43
N PHE A 11 3.47 1.59 -11.40
CA PHE A 11 3.50 0.95 -10.10
C PHE A 11 2.59 1.68 -9.14
N TYR A 12 1.68 0.93 -8.54
CA TYR A 12 0.77 1.43 -7.54
C TYR A 12 1.27 1.06 -6.14
N ILE A 13 1.70 2.07 -5.38
CA ILE A 13 2.37 1.91 -4.09
C ILE A 13 1.49 2.51 -3.00
N HIS A 14 0.92 1.68 -2.14
CA HIS A 14 0.01 2.12 -1.07
C HIS A 14 0.41 1.65 0.33
N SER A 15 1.56 0.95 0.43
CA SER A 15 2.17 0.50 1.67
C SER A 15 3.69 0.33 1.51
N PRO A 16 4.47 0.31 2.61
CA PRO A 16 5.92 0.15 2.55
C PRO A 16 6.41 -1.13 1.87
N ILE A 17 5.69 -2.25 2.05
CA ILE A 17 6.04 -3.47 1.35
C ILE A 17 5.84 -3.33 -0.15
N THR A 18 4.74 -2.71 -0.60
CA THR A 18 4.51 -2.52 -2.04
C THR A 18 5.53 -1.59 -2.68
N TRP A 19 6.05 -0.60 -1.93
CA TRP A 19 7.22 0.17 -2.34
C TRP A 19 8.45 -0.73 -2.50
N SER A 20 8.77 -1.52 -1.48
CA SER A 20 9.93 -2.42 -1.49
C SER A 20 9.86 -3.45 -2.63
N MET A 21 8.68 -3.99 -2.88
CA MET A 21 8.39 -4.89 -4.00
C MET A 21 8.55 -4.18 -5.34
N ALA A 22 8.03 -2.96 -5.49
CA ALA A 22 8.19 -2.17 -6.72
C ALA A 22 9.67 -1.95 -7.05
N GLN A 23 10.47 -1.54 -6.07
CA GLN A 23 11.91 -1.36 -6.24
C GLN A 23 12.61 -2.66 -6.66
N ALA A 24 12.25 -3.79 -6.03
CA ALA A 24 12.81 -5.10 -6.40
C ALA A 24 12.39 -5.55 -7.81
N VAL A 25 11.14 -5.32 -8.21
CA VAL A 25 10.66 -5.62 -9.57
C VAL A 25 11.38 -4.76 -10.61
N ILE A 26 11.52 -3.45 -10.35
CA ILE A 26 12.24 -2.52 -11.24
C ILE A 26 13.66 -3.00 -11.47
N ALA A 27 14.36 -3.37 -10.39
CA ALA A 27 15.72 -3.91 -10.47
C ALA A 27 15.76 -5.26 -11.22
N HIS A 28 14.84 -6.17 -10.90
CA HIS A 28 14.76 -7.50 -11.51
C HIS A 28 14.52 -7.45 -13.03
N LEU A 29 13.67 -6.52 -13.47
CA LEU A 29 13.32 -6.34 -14.88
C LEU A 29 14.25 -5.37 -15.63
N GLY A 30 15.18 -4.71 -14.93
CA GLY A 30 16.08 -3.72 -15.53
C GLY A 30 15.35 -2.51 -16.13
N LEU A 31 14.23 -2.09 -15.51
CA LEU A 31 13.43 -0.97 -15.99
C LEU A 31 14.17 0.36 -15.76
N THR A 32 14.00 1.29 -16.70
CA THR A 32 14.61 2.63 -16.62
C THR A 32 13.60 3.67 -16.16
N ASP A 33 14.08 4.79 -15.58
CA ASP A 33 13.23 5.89 -15.11
C ASP A 33 12.29 6.42 -16.20
N THR A 34 12.70 6.36 -17.47
CA THR A 34 11.87 6.84 -18.59
C THR A 34 10.62 5.98 -18.82
N ASP A 35 10.66 4.72 -18.41
CA ASP A 35 9.59 3.74 -18.61
C ASP A 35 8.66 3.61 -17.40
N ILE A 36 9.07 4.11 -16.24
CA ILE A 36 8.39 3.87 -14.96
C ILE A 36 7.54 5.08 -14.57
N ARG A 37 6.37 4.83 -13.98
CA ARG A 37 5.59 5.81 -13.23
C ARG A 37 5.21 5.23 -11.87
N LEU A 38 5.71 5.85 -10.80
CA LEU A 38 5.42 5.43 -9.42
C LEU A 38 4.31 6.30 -8.84
N ILE A 39 3.23 5.68 -8.38
CA ILE A 39 2.09 6.37 -7.77
C ILE A 39 2.02 6.01 -6.29
N GLY A 40 2.25 7.01 -5.43
CA GLY A 40 2.13 6.88 -3.97
C GLY A 40 0.70 7.14 -3.53
N ALA A 41 -0.01 6.09 -3.15
CA ALA A 41 -1.37 6.21 -2.69
C ALA A 41 -1.50 6.34 -1.18
N ARG A 42 -2.72 6.62 -0.69
CA ARG A 42 -3.01 6.93 0.73
C ARG A 42 -2.13 8.05 1.28
N GLY A 43 -1.77 9.01 0.43
CA GLY A 43 -0.90 10.13 0.79
C GLY A 43 0.56 9.74 0.99
N MET A 44 1.02 8.58 0.50
CA MET A 44 2.46 8.26 0.49
C MET A 44 3.22 9.28 -0.36
N THR A 45 4.22 9.92 0.24
CA THR A 45 5.08 10.93 -0.37
C THR A 45 6.55 10.58 -0.13
N GLY A 46 7.40 10.93 -1.09
CA GLY A 46 8.84 10.67 -0.99
C GLY A 46 9.54 10.76 -2.36
N PRO A 47 10.88 10.68 -2.36
CA PRO A 47 11.67 10.80 -3.58
C PRO A 47 11.33 9.67 -4.57
N GLY A 48 11.28 10.00 -5.86
CA GLY A 48 10.99 9.06 -6.96
C GLY A 48 9.49 8.82 -7.24
N LEU A 49 8.59 9.21 -6.35
CA LEU A 49 7.15 9.18 -6.63
C LEU A 49 6.78 10.27 -7.65
N HIS A 50 6.02 9.89 -8.66
CA HIS A 50 5.60 10.77 -9.76
C HIS A 50 4.25 11.43 -9.48
N LEU A 51 3.43 10.77 -8.68
CA LEU A 51 2.10 11.22 -8.29
C LEU A 51 1.80 10.72 -6.88
N THR A 52 1.19 11.57 -6.06
CA THR A 52 0.60 11.16 -4.79
C THR A 52 -0.91 11.33 -4.84
N VAL A 53 -1.65 10.30 -4.44
CA VAL A 53 -3.11 10.34 -4.35
C VAL A 53 -3.58 10.05 -2.92
N ALA A 54 -4.64 10.71 -2.51
CA ALA A 54 -5.16 10.59 -1.14
C ALA A 54 -5.89 9.26 -0.88
N ASP A 55 -6.48 8.67 -1.92
CA ASP A 55 -7.25 7.42 -1.84
C ASP A 55 -7.02 6.54 -3.06
N ASP A 56 -7.31 5.25 -2.91
CA ASP A 56 -6.95 4.20 -3.84
C ASP A 56 -7.91 4.02 -5.03
N GLY A 57 -8.58 5.11 -5.42
CA GLY A 57 -9.65 5.08 -6.42
C GLY A 57 -10.76 4.12 -6.00
N GLY A 58 -11.26 4.29 -4.76
CA GLY A 58 -12.07 3.34 -3.99
C GLY A 58 -13.33 2.77 -4.67
N VAL A 59 -14.46 2.76 -3.97
CA VAL A 59 -15.76 2.33 -4.55
C VAL A 59 -16.50 3.46 -5.24
N SER A 60 -16.06 4.71 -5.04
CA SER A 60 -16.65 5.92 -5.59
C SER A 60 -16.31 6.09 -7.07
N ILE A 61 -17.32 6.38 -7.89
CA ILE A 61 -17.16 6.69 -9.32
C ILE A 61 -16.33 7.97 -9.51
N ALA A 62 -16.61 9.00 -8.71
CA ALA A 62 -15.92 10.28 -8.81
C ALA A 62 -14.43 10.14 -8.50
N ASP A 63 -14.10 9.47 -7.38
CA ASP A 63 -12.71 9.27 -6.97
C ASP A 63 -11.96 8.36 -7.93
N SER A 64 -12.65 7.34 -8.48
CA SER A 64 -12.09 6.49 -9.54
C SER A 64 -11.77 7.29 -10.80
N CYS A 65 -12.68 8.17 -11.27
CA CYS A 65 -12.43 9.00 -12.45
C CYS A 65 -11.28 9.99 -12.20
N ALA A 66 -11.27 10.66 -11.05
CA ALA A 66 -10.22 11.60 -10.67
C ALA A 66 -8.85 10.92 -10.60
N PHE A 67 -8.78 9.71 -10.01
CA PHE A 67 -7.57 8.90 -9.97
C PHE A 67 -7.09 8.55 -11.37
N LEU A 68 -7.97 8.03 -12.23
CA LEU A 68 -7.62 7.63 -13.60
C LEU A 68 -7.10 8.83 -14.41
N GLN A 69 -7.72 10.01 -14.28
CA GLN A 69 -7.23 11.22 -14.95
C GLN A 69 -5.82 11.61 -14.50
N GLN A 70 -5.54 11.59 -13.19
CA GLN A 70 -4.22 11.91 -12.65
C GLN A 70 -3.16 10.88 -13.09
N MET A 71 -3.50 9.59 -13.05
CA MET A 71 -2.62 8.52 -13.55
C MET A 71 -2.30 8.72 -15.04
N LEU A 72 -3.31 9.03 -15.86
CA LEU A 72 -3.10 9.25 -17.30
C LEU A 72 -2.27 10.49 -17.57
N ALA A 73 -2.38 11.54 -16.75
CA ALA A 73 -1.61 12.78 -16.91
C ALA A 73 -0.10 12.56 -16.77
N ILE A 74 0.32 11.58 -15.98
CA ILE A 74 1.74 11.23 -15.84
C ILE A 74 2.19 10.18 -16.87
N CYS A 75 1.27 9.57 -17.64
CA CYS A 75 1.60 8.53 -18.62
C CYS A 75 1.61 9.09 -20.04
N GLU A 76 2.65 8.79 -20.82
CA GLU A 76 2.78 9.26 -22.20
C GLU A 76 1.61 8.78 -23.09
N PRO A 77 0.87 9.70 -23.75
CA PRO A 77 -0.23 9.33 -24.63
C PRO A 77 0.20 8.33 -25.71
N GLY A 78 -0.64 7.33 -25.98
CA GLY A 78 -0.40 6.34 -27.04
C GLY A 78 0.54 5.19 -26.69
N ARG A 79 1.25 5.21 -25.55
CA ARG A 79 1.97 4.03 -25.03
C ARG A 79 1.02 3.05 -24.35
N GLY A 80 1.27 1.76 -24.54
CA GLY A 80 0.63 0.70 -23.78
C GLY A 80 1.01 0.79 -22.29
N LEU A 81 0.14 0.30 -21.41
CA LEU A 81 0.37 0.29 -19.97
C LEU A 81 0.64 -1.12 -19.46
N VAL A 82 1.65 -1.27 -18.61
CA VAL A 82 1.87 -2.45 -17.78
C VAL A 82 1.64 -2.03 -16.34
N LEU A 83 0.70 -2.67 -15.65
CA LEU A 83 0.30 -2.27 -14.30
C LEU A 83 0.87 -3.22 -13.26
N TYR A 84 1.38 -2.67 -12.17
CA TYR A 84 1.81 -3.40 -10.99
C TYR A 84 0.97 -2.95 -9.81
N LEU A 85 0.06 -3.81 -9.37
CA LEU A 85 -0.99 -3.47 -8.41
C LEU A 85 -0.86 -4.35 -7.16
N PRO A 86 -1.14 -3.83 -5.96
CA PRO A 86 -1.22 -4.67 -4.76
C PRO A 86 -2.46 -5.54 -4.73
N HIS A 87 -3.56 -5.10 -5.37
CA HIS A 87 -4.82 -5.81 -5.56
C HIS A 87 -5.71 -5.04 -6.54
N SER A 88 -6.78 -5.66 -7.06
CA SER A 88 -7.73 -5.09 -8.03
C SER A 88 -9.16 -4.96 -7.50
N VAL A 89 -9.35 -4.93 -6.17
CA VAL A 89 -10.69 -4.87 -5.56
C VAL A 89 -11.43 -3.55 -5.85
N PHE A 90 -10.71 -2.47 -6.15
CA PHE A 90 -11.29 -1.14 -6.35
C PHE A 90 -11.77 -0.90 -7.79
N LEU A 91 -12.70 0.04 -7.93
CA LEU A 91 -13.39 0.30 -9.19
C LEU A 91 -12.41 0.77 -10.28
N ALA A 92 -11.47 1.64 -9.95
CA ALA A 92 -10.43 2.10 -10.89
C ALA A 92 -9.61 0.93 -11.47
N ALA A 93 -9.17 -0.02 -10.65
CA ALA A 93 -8.40 -1.17 -11.09
C ALA A 93 -9.22 -2.08 -12.03
N ARG A 94 -10.53 -2.21 -11.80
CA ARG A 94 -11.42 -2.97 -12.69
C ARG A 94 -11.58 -2.32 -14.05
N ILE A 95 -11.75 -1.00 -14.08
CA ILE A 95 -11.81 -0.22 -15.33
C ILE A 95 -10.51 -0.42 -16.13
N LEU A 96 -9.36 -0.32 -15.46
CA LEU A 96 -8.05 -0.58 -16.07
C LEU A 96 -7.92 -2.01 -16.60
N GLY A 97 -8.49 -2.99 -15.90
CA GLY A 97 -8.62 -4.37 -16.38
C GLY A 97 -9.30 -4.50 -17.75
N ARG A 98 -10.19 -3.57 -18.12
CA ARG A 98 -10.91 -3.56 -19.40
C ARG A 98 -10.32 -2.60 -20.43
N SER A 99 -9.47 -1.66 -20.02
CA SER A 99 -8.78 -0.71 -20.90
C SER A 99 -7.98 -1.38 -22.02
N GLY A 100 -8.27 -1.05 -23.28
CA GLY A 100 -7.44 -1.46 -24.42
C GLY A 100 -6.00 -0.93 -24.37
N ARG A 101 -5.76 0.13 -23.58
CA ARG A 101 -4.42 0.66 -23.34
C ARG A 101 -3.58 -0.26 -22.43
N VAL A 102 -4.20 -0.96 -21.49
CA VAL A 102 -3.51 -1.88 -20.57
C VAL A 102 -3.21 -3.21 -21.27
N GLN A 103 -1.92 -3.52 -21.36
CA GLN A 103 -1.42 -4.74 -21.99
C GLN A 103 -1.23 -5.87 -20.98
N GLN A 104 -0.78 -5.54 -19.77
CA GLN A 104 -0.43 -6.52 -18.73
C GLN A 104 -0.77 -5.99 -17.34
N ILE A 105 -1.13 -6.90 -16.45
CA ILE A 105 -1.38 -6.65 -15.03
C ILE A 105 -0.58 -7.66 -14.23
N HIS A 106 0.24 -7.15 -13.33
CA HIS A 106 0.98 -7.92 -12.34
C HIS A 106 0.49 -7.57 -10.94
N TYR A 107 0.46 -8.55 -10.05
CA TYR A 107 0.22 -8.29 -8.63
C TYR A 107 1.50 -8.23 -7.82
N LEU A 108 1.57 -7.32 -6.84
CA LEU A 108 2.65 -7.21 -5.87
C LEU A 108 2.16 -7.71 -4.52
N GLU A 109 3.01 -8.46 -3.80
CA GLU A 109 2.69 -8.86 -2.43
C GLU A 109 2.40 -7.65 -1.52
N GLU A 110 1.28 -7.73 -0.81
CA GLU A 110 0.78 -6.77 0.16
C GLU A 110 0.44 -7.46 1.49
N GLY A 111 1.43 -8.04 2.15
CA GLY A 111 1.28 -8.49 3.52
C GLY A 111 0.31 -9.65 3.67
N LEU A 112 -0.64 -9.47 4.58
CA LEU A 112 -1.68 -10.49 4.83
C LEU A 112 -2.71 -10.54 3.70
N THR A 113 -2.98 -9.43 3.00
CA THR A 113 -3.95 -9.41 1.90
C THR A 113 -3.61 -10.46 0.84
N SER A 114 -2.34 -10.56 0.47
CA SER A 114 -1.87 -11.51 -0.54
C SER A 114 -1.65 -12.93 0.00
N ALA A 115 -1.62 -13.12 1.33
CA ALA A 115 -1.45 -14.42 1.99
C ALA A 115 -2.78 -15.05 2.43
N GLU A 116 -3.88 -14.30 2.48
CA GLU A 116 -5.20 -14.79 2.88
C GLU A 116 -5.98 -15.36 1.68
N PRO A 117 -6.19 -16.69 1.58
CA PRO A 117 -6.88 -17.29 0.43
C PRO A 117 -8.35 -16.86 0.34
N ALA A 118 -8.98 -16.52 1.47
CA ALA A 118 -10.35 -16.01 1.50
C ALA A 118 -10.51 -14.68 0.75
N ARG A 119 -9.44 -13.89 0.59
CA ARG A 119 -9.43 -12.65 -0.20
C ARG A 119 -9.42 -12.91 -1.70
N LEU A 120 -9.17 -14.16 -2.13
CA LEU A 120 -9.37 -14.61 -3.52
C LEU A 120 -10.85 -14.88 -3.85
N ALA A 121 -11.73 -14.91 -2.84
CA ALA A 121 -13.15 -15.12 -3.05
C ALA A 121 -13.80 -13.90 -3.70
N ALA A 122 -14.86 -14.16 -4.48
CA ALA A 122 -15.64 -13.11 -5.11
C ALA A 122 -16.45 -12.33 -4.06
N MET A 123 -16.24 -11.03 -4.01
CA MET A 123 -17.05 -10.05 -3.31
C MET A 123 -18.25 -9.63 -4.17
N PRO A 124 -19.34 -9.13 -3.58
CA PRO A 124 -20.47 -8.58 -4.32
C PRO A 124 -20.02 -7.52 -5.35
N PRO A 125 -20.86 -7.25 -6.37
CA PRO A 125 -20.60 -6.16 -7.31
C PRO A 125 -20.34 -4.83 -6.60
N LEU A 126 -19.40 -4.05 -7.12
CA LEU A 126 -19.03 -2.76 -6.54
C LEU A 126 -20.11 -1.68 -6.77
N LEU A 127 -20.90 -1.83 -7.84
CA LEU A 127 -21.95 -0.90 -8.24
C LEU A 127 -23.26 -1.64 -8.43
N ALA A 128 -24.36 -1.00 -8.08
CA ALA A 128 -25.71 -1.49 -8.36
C ALA A 128 -26.11 -1.28 -9.84
N GLU A 129 -25.57 -0.24 -10.48
CA GLU A 129 -25.90 0.16 -11.84
C GLU A 129 -24.68 0.65 -12.62
N ALA A 130 -24.68 0.41 -13.93
CA ALA A 130 -23.60 0.79 -14.83
C ALA A 130 -23.73 2.22 -15.41
N ALA A 131 -24.95 2.73 -15.54
CA ALA A 131 -25.21 3.98 -16.26
C ALA A 131 -24.46 5.20 -15.66
N PRO A 132 -24.42 5.41 -14.32
CA PRO A 132 -23.68 6.52 -13.73
C PRO A 132 -22.17 6.45 -14.01
N LEU A 133 -21.59 5.24 -13.98
CA LEU A 133 -20.18 5.05 -14.29
C LEU A 133 -19.87 5.42 -15.75
N LEU A 134 -20.68 4.92 -16.70
CA LEU A 134 -20.50 5.21 -18.11
C LEU A 134 -20.64 6.71 -18.42
N GLN A 135 -21.60 7.37 -17.77
CA GLN A 135 -21.76 8.82 -17.91
C GLN A 135 -20.52 9.56 -17.43
N ALA A 136 -20.02 9.25 -16.23
CA ALA A 136 -18.83 9.89 -15.68
C ALA A 136 -17.60 9.64 -16.57
N LEU A 137 -17.36 8.40 -17.00
CA LEU A 137 -16.23 8.07 -17.89
C LEU A 137 -16.27 8.86 -19.20
N ARG A 138 -17.47 9.09 -19.77
CA ARG A 138 -17.63 9.92 -20.98
C ARG A 138 -17.35 11.39 -20.70
N GLN A 139 -17.95 11.95 -19.64
CA GLN A 139 -17.78 13.35 -19.25
C GLN A 139 -16.30 13.70 -19.01
N HIS A 140 -15.53 12.77 -18.47
CA HIS A 140 -14.10 12.94 -18.20
C HIS A 140 -13.19 12.53 -19.37
N GLY A 141 -13.73 12.15 -20.53
CA GLY A 141 -12.96 11.72 -21.71
C GLY A 141 -12.19 10.41 -21.52
N LEU A 142 -12.53 9.62 -20.50
CA LEU A 142 -11.80 8.41 -20.11
C LEU A 142 -12.09 7.22 -21.02
N ILE A 143 -13.26 7.18 -21.67
CA ILE A 143 -13.60 6.11 -22.62
C ILE A 143 -12.55 6.03 -23.74
N ASP A 144 -12.26 7.16 -24.39
CA ASP A 144 -11.30 7.19 -25.50
C ASP A 144 -9.86 7.08 -25.00
N ALA A 145 -9.52 7.80 -23.92
CA ALA A 145 -8.16 7.83 -23.37
C ALA A 145 -7.66 6.45 -22.90
N LEU A 146 -8.58 5.62 -22.38
CA LEU A 146 -8.30 4.26 -21.95
C LEU A 146 -8.71 3.21 -22.98
N GLN A 147 -9.29 3.59 -24.12
CA GLN A 147 -9.81 2.66 -25.13
C GLN A 147 -10.77 1.64 -24.50
N LEU A 148 -11.78 2.14 -23.80
CA LEU A 148 -12.79 1.33 -23.12
C LEU A 148 -13.93 1.01 -24.08
N ASP A 149 -14.38 -0.24 -24.07
CA ASP A 149 -15.66 -0.61 -24.66
C ASP A 149 -16.78 -0.31 -23.63
N PRO A 150 -17.71 0.62 -23.92
CA PRO A 150 -18.82 0.91 -23.02
C PRO A 150 -19.66 -0.33 -22.65
N ALA A 151 -19.83 -1.30 -23.55
CA ALA A 151 -20.60 -2.50 -23.29
C ALA A 151 -19.89 -3.43 -22.30
N ASP A 152 -18.56 -3.54 -22.38
CA ASP A 152 -17.76 -4.33 -21.45
C ASP A 152 -17.68 -3.66 -20.07
N ILE A 153 -17.52 -2.34 -20.01
CA ILE A 153 -17.59 -1.58 -18.75
C ILE A 153 -18.95 -1.77 -18.06
N ALA A 154 -20.05 -1.72 -18.82
CA ALA A 154 -21.38 -1.92 -18.25
C ALA A 154 -21.52 -3.28 -17.57
N ARG A 155 -21.00 -4.33 -18.21
CA ARG A 155 -20.99 -5.69 -17.66
C ARG A 155 -20.09 -5.80 -16.45
N CYS A 156 -18.89 -5.23 -16.53
CA CYS A 156 -17.91 -5.29 -15.45
C CYS A 156 -18.38 -4.60 -14.17
N ALA A 157 -19.10 -3.47 -14.28
CA ALA A 157 -19.64 -2.76 -13.12
C ALA A 157 -20.53 -3.65 -12.22
N LEU A 158 -21.24 -4.61 -12.84
CA LEU A 158 -22.23 -5.48 -12.20
C LEU A 158 -21.68 -6.86 -11.82
N MET A 159 -20.43 -7.17 -12.18
CA MET A 159 -19.83 -8.46 -11.83
C MET A 159 -19.26 -8.44 -10.41
N PRO A 160 -19.30 -9.57 -9.69
CA PRO A 160 -18.53 -9.78 -8.47
C PRO A 160 -17.05 -9.39 -8.65
N ALA A 161 -16.44 -8.81 -7.63
CA ALA A 161 -15.04 -8.39 -7.65
C ALA A 161 -14.17 -9.39 -6.89
N ALA A 162 -12.93 -9.61 -7.31
CA ALA A 162 -11.94 -10.33 -6.51
C ALA A 162 -10.77 -9.39 -6.21
N ALA A 163 -10.13 -9.55 -5.05
CA ALA A 163 -8.91 -8.80 -4.76
C ALA A 163 -7.80 -9.14 -5.76
N PHE A 164 -7.78 -10.39 -6.26
CA PHE A 164 -6.83 -10.85 -7.28
C PHE A 164 -7.58 -11.59 -8.39
N ASP A 165 -7.68 -10.97 -9.57
CA ASP A 165 -8.33 -11.52 -10.76
C ASP A 165 -7.29 -12.15 -11.70
N TRP A 166 -6.66 -13.25 -11.28
CA TRP A 166 -5.68 -13.98 -12.10
C TRP A 166 -6.28 -14.61 -13.37
N ARG A 167 -7.61 -14.67 -13.46
CA ARG A 167 -8.34 -15.16 -14.64
C ARG A 167 -8.52 -14.08 -15.69
N ASN A 168 -8.21 -12.82 -15.37
CA ASN A 168 -8.21 -11.75 -16.34
C ASN A 168 -7.24 -12.10 -17.49
N PRO A 169 -7.65 -11.98 -18.77
CA PRO A 169 -6.76 -12.25 -19.91
C PRO A 169 -5.46 -11.42 -19.93
N LYS A 170 -5.42 -10.30 -19.20
CA LYS A 170 -4.25 -9.43 -19.07
C LYS A 170 -3.37 -9.76 -17.86
N TYR A 171 -3.77 -10.72 -17.02
CA TYR A 171 -2.93 -11.18 -15.91
C TYR A 171 -1.64 -11.79 -16.47
N ALA A 172 -0.51 -11.27 -16.03
CA ALA A 172 0.82 -11.64 -16.52
C ALA A 172 1.73 -12.19 -15.41
N GLY A 173 1.16 -12.54 -14.25
CA GLY A 173 1.88 -13.08 -13.10
C GLY A 173 1.84 -12.18 -11.88
N SER A 174 2.47 -12.65 -10.80
CA SER A 174 2.58 -11.91 -9.54
C SER A 174 4.01 -11.94 -9.04
N PHE A 175 4.39 -11.00 -8.19
CA PHE A 175 5.68 -10.95 -7.53
C PHE A 175 5.50 -11.09 -6.02
N ALA A 176 6.22 -12.04 -5.42
CA ALA A 176 6.15 -12.33 -4.00
C ALA A 176 7.54 -12.32 -3.36
N CYS A 177 7.63 -11.94 -2.09
CA CYS A 177 8.81 -12.08 -1.25
C CYS A 177 8.63 -13.13 -0.13
N SER A 178 7.41 -13.67 0.02
CA SER A 178 7.07 -14.73 0.95
C SER A 178 6.44 -15.94 0.24
N ASP A 179 6.76 -17.14 0.71
CA ASP A 179 6.28 -18.40 0.10
C ASP A 179 4.77 -18.65 0.28
N ASP A 180 4.16 -17.99 1.27
CA ASP A 180 2.74 -18.14 1.62
C ASP A 180 1.80 -17.24 0.79
N THR A 181 2.35 -16.49 -0.16
CA THR A 181 1.66 -15.43 -0.87
C THR A 181 1.15 -15.90 -2.23
N PHE A 182 -0.06 -15.45 -2.61
CA PHE A 182 -0.75 -15.79 -3.85
C PHE A 182 -1.03 -17.30 -4.01
N GLY A 183 -1.33 -17.97 -2.90
CA GLY A 183 -1.63 -19.40 -2.88
C GLY A 183 -2.63 -19.81 -3.96
N GLY A 184 -2.20 -20.69 -4.87
CA GLY A 184 -3.02 -21.22 -5.97
C GLY A 184 -3.09 -20.37 -7.24
N MET A 185 -2.44 -19.19 -7.29
CA MET A 185 -2.31 -18.40 -8.52
C MET A 185 -1.14 -18.91 -9.37
N PRO A 186 -1.27 -18.92 -10.72
CA PRO A 186 -0.17 -19.29 -11.61
C PRO A 186 0.83 -18.13 -11.77
N GLN A 187 2.05 -18.44 -12.22
CA GLN A 187 3.07 -17.45 -12.62
C GLN A 187 3.49 -16.48 -11.49
N VAL A 188 3.67 -17.01 -10.28
CA VAL A 188 4.21 -16.24 -9.15
C VAL A 188 5.75 -16.28 -9.21
N THR A 189 6.36 -15.10 -9.34
CA THR A 189 7.81 -14.92 -9.38
C THR A 189 8.32 -14.53 -7.99
N PRO A 190 9.18 -15.34 -7.36
CA PRO A 190 9.78 -14.99 -6.08
C PRO A 190 10.85 -13.92 -6.27
N LEU A 191 10.87 -12.93 -5.38
CA LEU A 191 11.86 -11.86 -5.30
C LEU A 191 12.52 -11.88 -3.93
N THR A 192 13.84 -11.67 -3.93
CA THR A 192 14.58 -11.42 -2.70
C THR A 192 14.64 -9.92 -2.45
N LEU A 193 14.11 -9.48 -1.31
CA LEU A 193 14.25 -8.08 -0.89
C LEU A 193 15.59 -7.88 -0.17
N PRO A 194 16.34 -6.80 -0.48
CA PRO A 194 17.59 -6.51 0.19
C PRO A 194 17.33 -6.15 1.66
N ARG A 195 17.93 -6.93 2.57
CA ARG A 195 17.81 -6.75 4.03
C ARG A 195 19.09 -6.13 4.58
N ALA A 196 18.96 -5.31 5.63
CA ALA A 196 20.09 -4.78 6.36
C ALA A 196 20.96 -5.91 6.94
N ALA A 197 22.26 -5.83 6.68
CA ALA A 197 23.22 -6.85 7.12
C ALA A 197 23.49 -6.81 8.64
N SER A 198 23.27 -5.65 9.28
CA SER A 198 23.54 -5.42 10.69
C SER A 198 22.34 -4.82 11.39
N ALA A 199 22.16 -5.18 12.66
CA ALA A 199 21.09 -4.63 13.48
C ALA A 199 21.29 -3.13 13.73
N GLN A 200 20.21 -2.36 13.64
CA GLN A 200 20.15 -0.98 14.11
C GLN A 200 20.09 -0.98 15.63
N ARG A 201 20.84 -0.09 16.29
CA ARG A 201 20.79 0.11 17.76
C ARG A 201 19.56 0.91 18.18
N ALA A 202 18.41 0.48 17.70
CA ALA A 202 17.13 1.13 17.88
C ALA A 202 16.00 0.11 17.83
N GLN A 203 14.92 0.42 18.53
CA GLN A 203 13.69 -0.36 18.53
C GLN A 203 12.62 0.40 17.77
N LEU A 204 11.76 -0.32 17.07
CA LEU A 204 10.68 0.27 16.29
C LEU A 204 9.32 -0.08 16.88
N VAL A 205 8.59 0.94 17.30
CA VAL A 205 7.17 0.85 17.67
C VAL A 205 6.31 1.24 16.47
N SER A 206 5.47 0.32 16.02
CA SER A 206 4.55 0.50 14.90
C SER A 206 3.12 0.36 15.35
N PHE A 207 2.29 1.34 14.99
CA PHE A 207 0.87 1.39 15.36
C PHE A 207 -0.01 0.97 14.19
N ALA A 208 -0.95 0.05 14.40
CA ALA A 208 -2.21 0.07 13.65
C ALA A 208 -2.93 1.38 13.98
N SER A 209 -3.53 2.07 13.00
CA SER A 209 -3.85 3.49 13.20
C SER A 209 -4.77 3.75 14.40
N VAL A 210 -4.37 4.71 15.23
CA VAL A 210 -5.10 5.12 16.45
C VAL A 210 -6.49 5.62 16.05
N LEU A 211 -6.57 6.36 14.95
CA LEU A 211 -7.82 6.90 14.43
C LEU A 211 -8.74 5.85 13.80
N THR A 212 -8.22 4.70 13.33
CA THR A 212 -9.06 3.60 12.82
C THR A 212 -9.66 2.73 13.92
N GLY A 213 -9.08 2.74 15.13
CA GLY A 213 -9.64 2.04 16.29
C GLY A 213 -10.74 2.83 17.00
N ALA A 214 -10.77 4.15 16.82
CA ALA A 214 -11.80 5.01 17.36
C ALA A 214 -12.97 5.07 16.38
N GLY A 215 -14.05 4.33 16.67
CA GLY A 215 -15.24 4.30 15.80
C GLY A 215 -15.81 5.70 15.51
N CYS A 216 -16.57 5.84 14.42
CA CYS A 216 -17.30 7.07 14.12
C CYS A 216 -18.45 7.25 15.12
N GLY A 217 -18.21 7.99 16.20
CA GLY A 217 -19.20 8.24 17.24
C GLY A 217 -19.02 9.61 17.90
N PRO A 218 -20.03 10.08 18.66
CA PRO A 218 -20.02 11.40 19.28
C PRO A 218 -18.90 11.60 20.32
N ASP A 219 -18.20 10.54 20.74
CA ASP A 219 -17.12 10.56 21.73
C ASP A 219 -15.72 10.25 21.13
N LEU A 220 -15.56 10.45 19.82
CA LEU A 220 -14.33 10.17 19.09
C LEU A 220 -13.10 10.85 19.73
N THR A 221 -13.24 12.09 20.21
CA THR A 221 -12.15 12.83 20.85
C THR A 221 -11.66 12.16 22.12
N ALA A 222 -12.54 11.76 23.04
CA ALA A 222 -12.12 11.12 24.29
C ALA A 222 -11.50 9.74 24.05
N VAL A 223 -12.00 9.00 23.05
CA VAL A 223 -11.41 7.73 22.63
C VAL A 223 -9.99 7.94 22.09
N ILE A 224 -9.79 8.94 21.22
CA ILE A 224 -8.46 9.29 20.70
C ILE A 224 -7.51 9.68 21.84
N GLU A 225 -7.96 10.51 22.78
CA GLU A 225 -7.14 10.92 23.92
C GLU A 225 -6.75 9.75 24.81
N ALA A 226 -7.69 8.86 25.13
CA ALA A 226 -7.42 7.66 25.91
C ALA A 226 -6.40 6.75 25.23
N GLN A 227 -6.50 6.58 23.90
CA GLN A 227 -5.52 5.80 23.13
C GLN A 227 -4.15 6.47 23.12
N CYS A 228 -4.09 7.80 22.96
CA CYS A 228 -2.83 8.57 23.04
C CYS A 228 -2.14 8.37 24.40
N VAL A 229 -2.88 8.44 25.52
CA VAL A 229 -2.34 8.19 26.87
C VAL A 229 -1.79 6.78 27.00
N ARG A 230 -2.53 5.76 26.52
CA ARG A 230 -2.08 4.36 26.56
C ARG A 230 -0.80 4.14 25.76
N VAL A 231 -0.72 4.74 24.58
CA VAL A 231 0.48 4.69 23.74
C VAL A 231 1.69 5.30 24.46
N LEU A 232 1.52 6.43 25.15
CA LEU A 232 2.60 7.05 25.91
C LEU A 232 3.05 6.21 27.12
N ALA A 233 2.11 5.59 27.85
CA ALA A 233 2.45 4.70 28.96
C ALA A 233 3.23 3.46 28.49
N MET A 234 2.88 2.95 27.31
CA MET A 234 3.63 1.86 26.69
C MET A 234 5.03 2.33 26.25
N ALA A 235 5.13 3.50 25.61
CA ALA A 235 6.39 4.11 25.23
C ALA A 235 7.33 4.30 26.43
N GLU A 236 6.81 4.77 27.56
CA GLU A 236 7.54 4.92 28.82
C GLU A 236 8.08 3.56 29.31
N THR A 237 7.21 2.54 29.35
CA THR A 237 7.59 1.17 29.76
C THR A 237 8.70 0.60 28.88
N MET A 238 8.62 0.81 27.57
CA MET A 238 9.58 0.27 26.60
C MET A 238 10.90 1.02 26.65
N SER A 239 10.85 2.35 26.77
CA SER A 239 12.03 3.19 26.96
C SER A 239 12.78 2.79 28.24
N ALA A 240 12.06 2.45 29.32
CA ALA A 240 12.68 2.00 30.56
C ALA A 240 13.28 0.59 30.44
N ARG A 241 12.56 -0.35 29.80
CA ARG A 241 13.01 -1.75 29.66
C ARG A 241 14.25 -1.90 28.78
N TYR A 242 14.44 -0.99 27.83
CA TYR A 242 15.48 -1.07 26.80
C TYR A 242 16.26 0.25 26.67
N ALA A 243 16.67 0.82 27.80
CA ALA A 243 17.28 2.15 27.88
C ALA A 243 18.58 2.35 27.06
N ALA A 244 19.21 1.26 26.60
CA ALA A 244 20.44 1.30 25.80
C ALA A 244 20.20 1.49 24.29
N GLU A 245 18.95 1.49 23.84
CA GLU A 245 18.55 1.53 22.43
C GLU A 245 17.61 2.73 22.17
N ALA A 246 17.76 3.38 21.02
CA ALA A 246 16.87 4.46 20.65
C ALA A 246 15.45 3.93 20.40
N LEU A 247 14.43 4.59 20.95
CA LEU A 247 13.03 4.24 20.70
C LEU A 247 12.52 5.02 19.49
N LEU A 248 12.11 4.30 18.45
CA LEU A 248 11.58 4.86 17.21
C LEU A 248 10.11 4.59 17.10
N PHE A 249 9.43 5.52 16.46
CA PHE A 249 8.00 5.37 16.29
C PHE A 249 7.53 5.65 14.89
N ARG A 250 6.69 4.74 14.40
CA ARG A 250 6.07 4.82 13.09
C ARG A 250 4.56 4.91 13.23
N LEU A 251 4.03 6.11 13.00
CA LEU A 251 2.60 6.32 12.84
C LEU A 251 2.09 5.81 11.51
N HIS A 252 0.82 5.43 11.51
CA HIS A 252 0.05 5.34 10.29
C HIS A 252 -0.11 6.74 9.65
N PRO A 253 -0.10 6.88 8.31
CA PRO A 253 -0.23 8.19 7.65
C PRO A 253 -1.43 9.01 8.11
N ARG A 254 -2.60 8.37 8.33
CA ARG A 254 -3.80 9.04 8.86
C ARG A 254 -3.59 9.68 10.24
N ASP A 255 -2.76 9.09 11.09
CA ASP A 255 -2.50 9.60 12.44
C ASP A 255 -1.46 10.72 12.44
N SER A 256 -0.68 10.88 11.38
CA SER A 256 0.45 11.82 11.35
C SER A 256 0.05 13.30 11.46
N GLY A 257 -1.19 13.63 11.10
CA GLY A 257 -1.76 14.98 11.27
C GLY A 257 -3.07 15.02 12.05
N GLY A 258 -3.55 13.89 12.58
CA GLY A 258 -4.88 13.77 13.18
C GLY A 258 -4.90 13.57 14.70
N LEU A 259 -3.73 13.51 15.36
CA LEU A 259 -3.65 13.34 16.82
C LEU A 259 -3.46 14.68 17.54
N PRO A 260 -3.81 14.75 18.84
CA PRO A 260 -3.65 15.99 19.62
C PRO A 260 -2.19 16.44 19.69
N ARG A 261 -1.96 17.77 19.66
CA ARG A 261 -0.59 18.34 19.74
C ARG A 261 0.19 17.88 20.98
N TRP A 262 -0.48 17.82 22.13
CA TRP A 262 0.13 17.40 23.40
C TRP A 262 0.69 15.98 23.32
N PHE A 263 0.09 15.10 22.50
CA PHE A 263 0.57 13.74 22.31
C PHE A 263 1.94 13.77 21.63
N TYR A 264 2.11 14.50 20.53
CA TYR A 264 3.41 14.61 19.85
C TYR A 264 4.49 15.26 20.75
N ASP A 265 4.12 16.25 21.57
CA ASP A 265 5.07 16.92 22.46
C ASP A 265 5.50 16.01 23.62
N ALA A 266 4.58 15.26 24.22
CA ALA A 266 4.90 14.25 25.23
C ALA A 266 5.71 13.10 24.63
N TRP A 267 5.37 12.72 23.40
CA TRP A 267 6.00 11.62 22.68
C TRP A 267 7.49 11.84 22.42
N ARG A 268 7.88 13.03 21.97
CA ARG A 268 9.28 13.39 21.70
C ARG A 268 10.20 13.24 22.92
N ARG A 269 9.66 13.11 24.13
CA ARG A 269 10.43 12.86 25.35
C ARG A 269 10.95 11.43 25.44
N TYR A 270 10.28 10.48 24.80
CA TYR A 270 10.61 9.05 24.88
C TYR A 270 11.43 8.55 23.70
N GLY A 271 11.37 9.24 22.55
CA GLY A 271 12.07 8.82 21.35
C GLY A 271 11.82 9.73 20.17
N GLN A 272 12.10 9.22 18.97
CA GLN A 272 11.99 10.00 17.72
C GLN A 272 11.14 9.30 16.68
N THR A 273 10.74 10.03 15.64
CA THR A 273 9.96 9.46 14.54
C THR A 273 10.83 8.59 13.65
N TYR A 274 10.27 7.50 13.16
CA TYR A 274 10.92 6.58 12.21
C TYR A 274 11.40 7.31 10.94
N PRO A 275 10.60 8.18 10.27
CA PRO A 275 11.09 8.94 9.13
C PRO A 275 12.32 9.80 9.45
N ARG A 276 12.36 10.46 10.62
CA ARG A 276 13.52 11.25 11.04
C ARG A 276 14.74 10.38 11.30
N TRP A 277 14.57 9.20 11.89
CA TRP A 277 15.67 8.24 12.06
C TRP A 277 16.24 7.80 10.71
N CYS A 278 15.36 7.45 9.77
CA CYS A 278 15.75 7.03 8.43
C CYS A 278 16.55 8.12 7.72
N GLU A 279 16.07 9.36 7.75
CA GLU A 279 16.78 10.52 7.19
C GLU A 279 18.20 10.67 7.77
N LEU A 280 18.33 10.61 9.10
CA LEU A 280 19.61 10.77 9.79
C LEU A 280 20.62 9.63 9.52
N HIS A 281 20.13 8.44 9.14
CA HIS A 281 20.94 7.25 8.94
C HIS A 281 21.03 6.81 7.47
N GLY A 282 20.53 7.62 6.53
CA GLY A 282 20.52 7.30 5.11
C GLY A 282 19.69 6.07 4.76
N LEU A 283 18.64 5.77 5.54
CA LEU A 283 17.72 4.67 5.28
C LEU A 283 16.51 5.15 4.48
N ASP A 284 15.95 4.27 3.66
CA ASP A 284 14.71 4.54 2.96
C ASP A 284 13.50 4.41 3.91
N SER A 285 12.87 5.55 4.20
CA SER A 285 11.68 5.60 5.07
C SER A 285 10.41 5.06 4.41
N LEU A 286 10.38 4.92 3.08
CA LEU A 286 9.27 4.30 2.36
C LEU A 286 9.37 2.77 2.33
N ALA A 287 10.58 2.22 2.51
CA ALA A 287 10.78 0.77 2.57
C ALA A 287 10.07 0.12 3.76
N GLU A 288 9.74 -1.16 3.58
CA GLU A 288 9.20 -2.01 4.63
C GLU A 288 10.14 -1.98 5.83
N PRO A 289 9.71 -1.50 7.01
CA PRO A 289 10.63 -1.32 8.13
C PRO A 289 11.23 -2.63 8.66
N ALA A 290 10.60 -3.78 8.37
CA ALA A 290 11.21 -5.07 8.63
C ALA A 290 12.50 -5.30 7.78
N LEU A 291 12.77 -4.56 6.72
CA LEU A 291 14.04 -4.68 5.98
C LEU A 291 15.23 -4.06 6.71
N HIS A 292 15.01 -3.13 7.64
CA HIS A 292 16.09 -2.36 8.28
C HIS A 292 16.75 -3.03 9.49
N HIS A 293 16.27 -4.21 9.94
CA HIS A 293 16.83 -4.97 11.06
C HIS A 293 16.96 -4.16 12.37
N PHE A 294 15.85 -3.64 12.90
CA PHE A 294 15.86 -3.01 14.24
C PHE A 294 16.12 -4.05 15.34
N ALA A 295 16.73 -3.62 16.45
CA ALA A 295 17.06 -4.49 17.58
C ALA A 295 15.82 -5.19 18.14
N HIS A 296 14.69 -4.48 18.15
CA HIS A 296 13.39 -5.06 18.48
C HIS A 296 12.26 -4.34 17.78
N TYR A 297 11.19 -5.06 17.47
CA TYR A 297 9.97 -4.55 16.85
C TYR A 297 8.79 -4.72 17.80
N HIS A 298 8.01 -3.66 17.95
CA HIS A 298 6.83 -3.65 18.80
C HIS A 298 5.65 -3.23 17.96
N VAL A 299 4.81 -4.20 17.61
CA VAL A 299 3.69 -4.00 16.70
C VAL A 299 2.41 -4.03 17.51
N ILE A 300 1.68 -2.92 17.50
CA ILE A 300 0.40 -2.79 18.18
C ILE A 300 -0.73 -3.01 17.18
N GLY A 301 -1.63 -3.95 17.49
CA GLY A 301 -2.76 -4.31 16.65
C GLY A 301 -2.40 -5.13 15.42
N HIS A 302 -3.30 -5.15 14.44
CA HIS A 302 -3.15 -5.96 13.23
C HIS A 302 -2.35 -5.21 12.14
N SER A 303 -1.04 -5.45 12.10
CA SER A 303 -0.17 -4.92 11.05
C SER A 303 0.58 -6.05 10.34
N THR A 304 0.62 -5.95 9.00
CA THR A 304 1.31 -6.88 8.11
C THR A 304 2.82 -6.91 8.36
N GLN A 305 3.40 -5.86 8.95
CA GLN A 305 4.80 -5.83 9.38
C GLN A 305 5.16 -7.01 10.29
N SER A 306 4.24 -7.46 11.14
CA SER A 306 4.48 -8.61 12.02
C SER A 306 4.82 -9.89 11.25
N LYS A 307 4.24 -10.07 10.05
CA LYS A 307 4.54 -11.21 9.16
C LYS A 307 6.01 -11.18 8.79
N TYR A 308 6.48 -10.05 8.28
CA TYR A 308 7.83 -9.89 7.77
C TYR A 308 8.91 -9.93 8.85
N VAL A 309 8.67 -9.30 10.01
CA VAL A 309 9.60 -9.40 11.15
C VAL A 309 9.75 -10.86 11.58
N CYS A 310 8.64 -11.59 11.74
CA CYS A 310 8.68 -13.01 12.09
C CYS A 310 9.43 -13.83 11.04
N ALA A 311 9.15 -13.60 9.75
CA ALA A 311 9.75 -14.35 8.66
C ALA A 311 11.26 -14.09 8.50
N TRP A 312 11.71 -12.84 8.70
CA TRP A 312 13.10 -12.46 8.40
C TRP A 312 14.01 -12.43 9.63
N TRP A 313 13.50 -12.11 10.82
CA TRP A 313 14.29 -11.93 12.04
C TRP A 313 13.84 -12.83 13.20
N GLY A 314 12.80 -13.65 12.98
CA GLY A 314 12.27 -14.55 13.99
C GLY A 314 11.32 -13.89 14.99
N ALA A 315 10.48 -14.70 15.62
CA ALA A 315 9.45 -14.24 16.55
C ALA A 315 10.02 -13.58 17.82
N ALA A 316 11.27 -13.89 18.21
CA ALA A 316 11.93 -13.29 19.37
C ALA A 316 12.18 -11.78 19.19
N SER A 317 12.32 -11.31 17.94
CA SER A 317 12.54 -9.91 17.58
C SER A 317 11.24 -9.09 17.58
N LEU A 318 10.09 -9.71 17.90
CA LEU A 318 8.76 -9.11 17.82
C LEU A 318 8.02 -9.20 19.16
N SER A 319 7.50 -8.07 19.62
CA SER A 319 6.43 -8.01 20.61
C SER A 319 5.13 -7.61 19.93
N ARG A 320 4.12 -8.50 20.00
CA ARG A 320 2.75 -8.17 19.57
C ARG A 320 1.97 -7.68 20.77
N VAL A 321 1.52 -6.45 20.71
CA VAL A 321 0.62 -5.89 21.71
C VAL A 321 -0.78 -5.95 21.11
N ALA A 322 -1.68 -6.70 21.77
CA ALA A 322 -3.07 -6.78 21.33
C ALA A 322 -3.64 -5.36 21.20
N GLN A 323 -4.48 -5.17 20.18
CA GLN A 323 -5.15 -3.89 20.00
C GLN A 323 -6.03 -3.65 21.23
N LEU A 324 -5.80 -2.55 21.94
CA LEU A 324 -6.45 -2.24 23.20
C LEU A 324 -7.87 -1.73 22.91
N TYR A 325 -8.80 -2.65 22.64
CA TYR A 325 -10.24 -2.40 22.59
C TYR A 325 -10.85 -2.51 23.99
#